data_AF-A0A2A9EPK8-F1
#
_entry.id   AF-A0A2A9EPK8-F1
#
_cell.length_a   1.000
_cell.length_b   1.000
_cell.length_c   1.000
_cell.angle_alpha   90.00
_cell.angle_beta   90.00
_cell.angle_gamma   90.00
#
_symmetry.space_group_name_H-M   'P 1'
#
loop_
_entity.id
_entity.type
_entity.pdbx_description
1 polymer ?
#
loop_
_entity_poly.entity_id
_entity_poly.type
_entity_poly.pdbx_seq_one_letter_code
_entity_poly.pdbx_strand_id
1 'polypeptide(L)'
;MTTTPPAPGAPAGPAVPAGPVSAALTAAADQLDLLTGLDLAALPSAELLAAVDAAEALHRRLQAVTARILTATETDGMWATTGARSFPAWYRARTGRHHTTAHKNVREARRLRDHLPATADALAAG
;
A
#
# COMPACT_ATOMS: atom_id res chain seq x y z
N MET A 1 52.41 -0.61 -11.34
CA MET A 1 51.06 -0.32 -10.83
C MET A 1 50.15 -1.47 -11.23
N THR A 2 49.95 -2.43 -10.33
CA THR A 2 49.16 -3.65 -10.56
C THR A 2 47.72 -3.41 -10.11
N THR A 3 46.77 -3.41 -11.05
CA THR A 3 45.33 -3.38 -10.78
C THR A 3 44.83 -4.82 -10.66
N THR A 4 44.32 -5.18 -9.48
CA THR A 4 43.60 -6.43 -9.21
C THR A 4 42.15 -6.31 -9.71
N PRO A 5 41.62 -7.26 -10.50
CA PRO A 5 40.21 -7.26 -10.86
C PRO A 5 39.33 -7.77 -9.69
N PRO A 6 38.13 -7.21 -9.46
CA PRO A 6 37.21 -7.71 -8.44
C PRO A 6 36.53 -9.03 -8.86
N ALA A 7 36.25 -9.86 -7.85
CA ALA A 7 35.68 -11.20 -7.95
C ALA A 7 34.24 -11.24 -8.54
N PRO A 8 33.82 -12.37 -9.14
CA PRO A 8 32.49 -12.54 -9.73
C PRO A 8 31.37 -12.53 -8.68
N GLY A 9 30.24 -11.95 -9.08
CA GLY A 9 29.10 -11.58 -8.24
C GLY A 9 28.45 -12.71 -7.46
N ALA A 10 27.94 -12.36 -6.28
CA ALA A 10 27.07 -13.19 -5.48
C ALA A 10 25.81 -13.58 -6.27
N PRO A 11 25.26 -14.79 -6.08
CA PRO A 11 24.06 -15.22 -6.77
C PRO A 11 22.90 -14.29 -6.40
N ALA A 12 22.29 -13.68 -7.41
CA ALA A 12 21.01 -13.01 -7.28
C ALA A 12 20.02 -14.00 -6.66
N GLY A 13 19.52 -13.69 -5.45
CA GLY A 13 18.42 -14.45 -4.85
C GLY A 13 17.23 -14.53 -5.81
N PRO A 14 16.36 -15.55 -5.69
CA PRO A 14 15.28 -15.77 -6.62
C PRO A 14 14.48 -14.49 -6.80
N ALA A 15 14.53 -13.93 -8.02
CA ALA A 15 13.74 -12.79 -8.41
C ALA A 15 12.28 -13.19 -8.26
N VAL A 16 11.61 -12.67 -7.23
CA VAL A 16 10.15 -12.75 -7.11
C VAL A 16 9.60 -12.20 -8.43
N PRO A 17 8.79 -12.96 -9.18
CA PRO A 17 8.30 -12.48 -10.46
C PRO A 17 7.59 -11.14 -10.24
N ALA A 18 7.99 -10.11 -10.98
CA ALA A 18 7.21 -8.88 -11.05
C ALA A 18 5.83 -9.27 -11.59
N GLY A 19 4.77 -9.10 -10.79
CA GLY A 19 3.44 -9.54 -11.22
C GLY A 19 2.37 -9.78 -10.15
N PRO A 20 2.64 -10.36 -8.96
CA PRO A 20 1.56 -10.81 -8.09
C PRO A 20 0.82 -9.66 -7.40
N VAL A 21 1.54 -8.64 -6.92
CA VAL A 21 0.92 -7.50 -6.23
C VAL A 21 0.14 -6.61 -7.19
N SER A 22 0.69 -6.33 -8.38
CA SER A 22 -0.02 -5.54 -9.39
C SER A 22 -1.27 -6.26 -9.90
N ALA A 23 -1.17 -7.57 -10.19
CA ALA A 23 -2.33 -8.35 -10.63
C ALA A 23 -3.41 -8.42 -9.54
N ALA A 24 -3.04 -8.60 -8.27
CA ALA A 24 -3.99 -8.60 -7.16
C ALA A 24 -4.68 -7.24 -6.97
N LEU A 25 -3.95 -6.13 -7.13
CA LEU A 25 -4.54 -4.78 -7.07
C LEU A 25 -5.46 -4.50 -8.27
N THR A 26 -5.12 -4.98 -9.47
CA THR A 26 -6.00 -4.90 -10.64
C THR A 26 -7.29 -5.69 -10.40
N ALA A 27 -7.19 -6.95 -9.95
CA ALA A 27 -8.37 -7.75 -9.64
C ALA A 27 -9.25 -7.10 -8.55
N ALA A 28 -8.65 -6.46 -7.53
CA ALA A 28 -9.38 -5.72 -6.53
C ALA A 28 -10.09 -4.48 -7.11
N ALA A 29 -9.46 -3.78 -8.07
CA ALA A 29 -10.08 -2.66 -8.79
C ALA A 29 -11.28 -3.14 -9.62
N ASP A 30 -11.15 -4.26 -10.34
CA ASP A 30 -12.26 -4.84 -11.11
C ASP A 30 -13.47 -5.17 -10.22
N GLN A 31 -13.23 -5.69 -9.01
CA GLN A 31 -14.32 -5.94 -8.04
C GLN A 31 -14.95 -4.64 -7.51
N LEU A 32 -14.15 -3.57 -7.31
CA LEU A 32 -14.68 -2.27 -6.91
C LEU A 32 -15.53 -1.65 -8.03
N ASP A 33 -15.13 -1.79 -9.29
CA ASP A 33 -15.90 -1.29 -10.43
C ASP A 33 -17.30 -1.90 -10.48
N LEU A 34 -17.42 -3.20 -10.20
CA LEU A 34 -18.73 -3.86 -10.05
C LEU A 34 -19.60 -3.22 -8.97
N LEU A 35 -19.03 -2.88 -7.81
CA LEU A 35 -19.76 -2.23 -6.72
C LEU A 35 -20.20 -0.81 -7.10
N THR A 36 -19.37 -0.07 -7.83
CA THR A 36 -19.72 1.29 -8.29
C THR A 36 -20.82 1.31 -9.35
N GLY A 37 -21.05 0.19 -10.03
CA GLY A 37 -22.13 0.04 -11.01
C GLY A 37 -23.50 -0.31 -10.42
N LEU A 38 -23.59 -0.58 -9.11
CA LEU A 38 -24.86 -0.91 -8.45
C LEU A 38 -25.74 0.33 -8.27
N ASP A 39 -27.04 0.18 -8.55
CA ASP A 39 -28.03 1.19 -8.19
C ASP A 39 -28.37 1.07 -6.70
N LEU A 40 -27.60 1.74 -5.86
CA LEU A 40 -27.80 1.75 -4.42
C LEU A 40 -29.16 2.33 -4.02
N ALA A 41 -29.77 3.21 -4.83
CA ALA A 41 -31.06 3.80 -4.52
C ALA A 41 -32.23 2.81 -4.67
N ALA A 42 -32.03 1.74 -5.44
CA ALA A 42 -33.01 0.67 -5.61
C ALA A 42 -32.93 -0.41 -4.52
N LEU A 43 -31.92 -0.37 -3.64
CA LEU A 43 -31.73 -1.37 -2.60
C LEU A 43 -32.65 -1.14 -1.39
N PRO A 44 -33.10 -2.22 -0.72
CA PRO A 44 -33.81 -2.11 0.56
C PRO A 44 -32.96 -1.42 1.65
N SER A 45 -33.58 -0.63 2.53
CA SER A 45 -32.86 0.09 3.59
C SER A 45 -32.02 -0.80 4.51
N ALA A 46 -32.47 -2.02 4.79
CA ALA A 46 -31.72 -2.98 5.59
C ALA A 46 -30.41 -3.41 4.92
N GLU A 47 -30.43 -3.57 3.58
CA GLU A 47 -29.26 -3.90 2.79
C GLU A 47 -28.29 -2.72 2.72
N LEU A 48 -28.80 -1.49 2.60
CA LEU A 48 -27.98 -0.28 2.64
C LEU A 48 -27.24 -0.10 3.97
N LEU A 49 -27.89 -0.36 5.10
CA LEU A 49 -27.23 -0.28 6.41
C LEU A 49 -26.12 -1.33 6.53
N ALA A 50 -26.37 -2.57 6.11
CA ALA A 50 -25.34 -3.62 6.10
C ALA A 50 -24.18 -3.28 5.14
N ALA A 51 -24.47 -2.61 4.02
CA ALA A 51 -23.47 -2.20 3.06
C ALA A 51 -22.51 -1.13 3.63
N VAL A 52 -22.96 -0.26 4.53
CA VAL A 52 -22.08 0.72 5.21
C VAL A 52 -20.98 0.01 6.01
N ASP A 53 -21.36 -0.96 6.85
CA ASP A 53 -20.40 -1.71 7.67
C ASP A 53 -19.40 -2.49 6.80
N ALA A 54 -19.90 -3.11 5.72
CA ALA A 54 -19.07 -3.84 4.77
C ALA A 54 -18.09 -2.92 4.02
N ALA A 55 -18.55 -1.72 3.62
CA ALA A 55 -17.71 -0.73 2.95
C ALA A 55 -16.60 -0.20 3.87
N GLU A 56 -16.91 0.08 5.14
CA GLU A 56 -15.92 0.50 6.14
C GLU A 56 -14.90 -0.61 6.45
N ALA A 57 -15.33 -1.87 6.50
CA ALA A 57 -14.44 -3.02 6.62
C ALA A 57 -13.48 -3.12 5.41
N LEU A 58 -13.99 -2.97 4.20
CA LEU A 58 -13.17 -2.95 2.98
C LEU A 58 -12.19 -1.77 2.97
N HIS A 59 -12.64 -0.60 3.42
CA HIS A 59 -11.78 0.59 3.53
C HIS A 59 -10.61 0.34 4.49
N ARG A 60 -10.88 -0.23 5.67
CA ARG A 60 -9.84 -0.60 6.66
C ARG A 60 -8.83 -1.59 6.09
N ARG A 61 -9.28 -2.61 5.35
CA ARG A 61 -8.38 -3.54 4.66
C ARG A 61 -7.49 -2.85 3.63
N LEU A 62 -8.04 -1.94 2.83
CA LEU A 62 -7.26 -1.17 1.86
C LEU A 62 -6.23 -0.25 2.55
N GLN A 63 -6.59 0.35 3.69
CA GLN A 63 -5.65 1.11 4.52
C GLN A 63 -4.50 0.22 5.03
N ALA A 64 -4.79 -0.99 5.51
CA ALA A 64 -3.76 -1.94 5.93
C ALA A 64 -2.80 -2.31 4.79
N VAL A 65 -3.32 -2.64 3.61
CA VAL A 65 -2.50 -2.94 2.43
C VAL A 65 -1.63 -1.74 2.06
N THR A 66 -2.21 -0.53 2.05
CA THR A 66 -1.46 0.70 1.77
C THR A 66 -0.34 0.93 2.78
N ALA A 67 -0.60 0.76 4.08
CA ALA A 67 0.41 0.92 5.13
C ALA A 67 1.57 -0.07 4.98
N ARG A 68 1.26 -1.32 4.59
CA ARG A 68 2.27 -2.35 4.30
C ARG A 68 3.12 -2.00 3.07
N ILE A 69 2.50 -1.58 1.97
CA ILE A 69 3.22 -1.14 0.75
C ILE A 69 4.12 0.05 1.08
N LEU A 70 3.63 1.04 1.82
CA LEU A 70 4.42 2.20 2.23
C LEU A 70 5.62 1.80 3.10
N THR A 71 5.41 0.91 4.07
CA THR A 71 6.49 0.39 4.92
C THR A 71 7.54 -0.36 4.09
N ALA A 72 7.12 -1.25 3.20
CA ALA A 72 8.04 -2.00 2.34
C ALA A 72 8.85 -1.06 1.42
N THR A 73 8.17 -0.09 0.80
CA THR A 73 8.83 0.86 -0.11
C THR A 73 9.77 1.81 0.65
N GLU A 74 9.40 2.24 1.85
CA GLU A 74 10.25 3.05 2.71
C GLU A 74 11.55 2.32 3.09
N THR A 75 11.41 1.04 3.44
CA THR A 75 12.50 0.15 3.89
C THR A 75 13.45 -0.20 2.75
N ASP A 76 12.93 -0.42 1.54
CA ASP A 76 13.72 -0.70 0.33
C ASP A 76 14.60 0.51 -0.08
N GLY A 77 14.22 1.72 0.29
CA GLY A 77 15.07 2.91 0.14
C GLY A 77 15.18 3.45 -1.30
N MET A 78 14.68 2.75 -2.31
CA MET A 78 14.73 3.18 -3.71
C MET A 78 14.04 4.52 -3.97
N TRP A 79 13.12 4.94 -3.10
CA TRP A 79 12.52 6.27 -3.15
C TRP A 79 13.54 7.41 -3.09
N ALA A 80 14.70 7.20 -2.43
CA ALA A 80 15.73 8.22 -2.27
C ALA A 80 16.48 8.50 -3.60
N THR A 81 16.49 7.55 -4.53
CA THR A 81 17.18 7.71 -5.83
C THR A 81 16.44 8.65 -6.78
N THR A 82 15.17 8.97 -6.50
CA THR A 82 14.36 9.88 -7.33
C THR A 82 14.62 11.37 -7.02
N GLY A 83 15.56 11.69 -6.13
CA GLY A 83 15.85 13.07 -5.70
C GLY A 83 14.89 13.64 -4.65
N ALA A 84 13.98 12.84 -4.10
CA ALA A 84 13.08 13.27 -3.05
C ALA A 84 13.82 13.46 -1.71
N ARG A 85 13.56 14.57 -1.01
CA ARG A 85 14.21 14.90 0.28
C ARG A 85 13.75 14.06 1.47
N SER A 86 12.61 13.37 1.36
CA SER A 86 12.08 12.48 2.39
C SER A 86 11.04 11.53 1.80
N PHE A 87 10.77 10.41 2.49
CA PHE A 87 9.77 9.44 2.03
C PHE A 87 8.34 10.02 1.89
N PRO A 88 7.81 10.86 2.83
CA PRO A 88 6.54 11.55 2.61
C PRO A 88 6.52 12.47 1.40
N ALA A 89 7.65 13.17 1.11
CA ALA A 89 7.75 14.03 -0.06
C ALA A 89 7.76 13.22 -1.36
N TRP A 90 8.47 12.09 -1.37
CA TRP A 90 8.42 11.11 -2.45
C TRP A 90 7.00 10.59 -2.67
N TYR A 91 6.32 10.14 -1.61
CA TYR A 91 4.97 9.58 -1.70
C TYR A 91 3.97 10.61 -2.24
N ARG A 92 4.06 11.86 -1.78
CA ARG A 92 3.28 13.00 -2.28
C ARG A 92 3.49 13.19 -3.79
N ALA A 93 4.74 13.26 -4.23
CA ALA A 93 5.08 13.46 -5.63
C ALA A 93 4.62 12.29 -6.51
N ARG A 94 4.74 11.05 -6.01
CA ARG A 94 4.37 9.81 -6.70
C ARG A 94 2.87 9.69 -6.93
N THR A 95 2.03 10.13 -5.99
CA THR A 95 0.57 9.90 -6.04
C THR A 95 -0.27 11.17 -6.19
N GLY A 96 0.35 12.36 -6.28
CA GLY A 96 -0.37 13.64 -6.34
C GLY A 96 -1.16 14.00 -5.08
N ARG A 97 -0.99 13.28 -3.96
CA ARG A 97 -1.74 13.52 -2.73
C ARG A 97 -1.38 14.88 -2.12
N HIS A 98 -2.30 15.45 -1.34
CA HIS A 98 -1.99 16.63 -0.53
C HIS A 98 -0.93 16.31 0.54
N HIS A 99 -0.10 17.29 0.87
CA HIS A 99 1.05 17.10 1.77
C HIS A 99 0.65 16.54 3.15
N THR A 100 -0.43 17.06 3.74
CA THR A 100 -0.91 16.64 5.05
C THR A 100 -1.33 15.16 5.04
N THR A 101 -1.99 14.72 3.97
CA THR A 101 -2.44 13.34 3.80
C THR A 101 -1.26 12.39 3.60
N ALA A 102 -0.29 12.75 2.75
CA ALA A 102 0.91 11.95 2.54
C ALA A 102 1.69 11.74 3.85
N HIS A 103 1.90 12.82 4.61
CA HIS A 103 2.57 12.76 5.91
C HIS A 103 1.77 11.94 6.94
N LYS A 104 0.44 12.10 6.99
CA LYS A 104 -0.42 11.32 7.89
C LYS A 104 -0.28 9.83 7.61
N ASN A 105 -0.43 9.42 6.35
CA ASN A 105 -0.38 8.00 5.95
C ASN A 105 0.98 7.38 6.24
N VAL A 106 2.09 8.07 5.95
CA VAL A 106 3.43 7.57 6.28
C VAL A 106 3.62 7.46 7.79
N ARG A 107 3.19 8.45 8.57
CA ARG A 107 3.27 8.37 10.04
C ARG A 107 2.45 7.22 10.60
N GLU A 108 1.26 7.00 10.06
CA GLU A 108 0.38 5.90 10.45
C GLU A 108 1.00 4.54 10.12
N ALA A 109 1.54 4.37 8.91
CA ALA A 109 2.26 3.16 8.52
C ALA A 109 3.44 2.86 9.46
N ARG A 110 4.23 3.89 9.81
CA ARG A 110 5.32 3.77 10.79
C ARG A 110 4.81 3.36 12.17
N ARG A 111 3.75 4.00 12.69
CA ARG A 111 3.16 3.65 14.00
C ARG A 111 2.63 2.22 14.06
N LEU A 112 1.94 1.77 13.00
CA LEU A 112 1.43 0.40 12.89
C LEU A 112 2.58 -0.61 12.94
N ARG A 113 3.67 -0.35 12.22
CA ARG A 113 4.85 -1.21 12.19
C ARG A 113 5.61 -1.21 13.51
N ASP A 114 5.91 -0.04 14.05
CA ASP A 114 6.91 0.13 15.12
C ASP A 114 6.30 -0.02 16.52
N HIS A 115 4.98 0.22 16.66
CA HIS A 115 4.35 0.35 17.97
C HIS A 115 3.03 -0.42 18.11
N LEU A 116 2.34 -0.75 17.01
CA LEU A 116 0.97 -1.28 17.05
C LEU A 116 0.76 -2.50 16.11
N PRO A 117 1.58 -3.56 16.20
CA PRO A 117 1.47 -4.72 15.30
C PRO A 117 0.11 -5.43 15.42
N ALA A 118 -0.41 -5.62 16.63
CA ALA A 118 -1.74 -6.21 16.82
C ALA A 118 -2.88 -5.35 16.21
N THR A 119 -2.73 -4.02 16.22
CA THR A 119 -3.67 -3.12 15.54
C THR A 119 -3.53 -3.22 14.02
N ALA A 120 -2.31 -3.44 13.50
CA ALA A 120 -2.10 -3.68 12.08
C ALA A 120 -2.80 -4.96 11.61
N ASP A 121 -2.73 -6.04 12.42
CA ASP A 121 -3.44 -7.29 12.14
C ASP A 121 -4.96 -7.11 12.18
N ALA A 122 -5.47 -6.38 13.19
CA ALA A 122 -6.90 -6.05 13.27
C ALA A 122 -7.37 -5.19 12.09
N LEU A 123 -6.57 -4.20 11.67
CA LEU A 123 -6.88 -3.38 10.50
C LEU A 123 -6.92 -4.20 9.21
N ALA A 124 -6.05 -5.21 9.08
CA ALA A 124 -6.02 -6.13 7.95
C ALA A 124 -7.20 -7.12 7.94
N ALA A 125 -7.77 -7.45 9.11
CA ALA A 125 -8.99 -8.25 9.21
C ALA A 125 -10.23 -7.47 8.75
N GLY A 126 -10.19 -6.14 8.85
CA GLY A 126 -11.28 -5.24 8.46
C GLY A 126 -12.41 -5.22 9.47
#